data_AF-A0A2D5Z2A7-F1
#
_entry.id   AF-A0A2D5Z2A7-F1
#
_cell.length_a   1.000
_cell.length_b   1.000
_cell.length_c   1.000
_cell.angle_alpha   90.00
_cell.angle_beta   90.00
_cell.angle_gamma   90.00
#
_symmetry.space_group_name_H-M   'P 1'
#
loop_
_entity.id
_entity.type
_entity.pdbx_description
1 polymer ?
#
loop_
_entity_poly.entity_id
_entity_poly.type
_entity_poly.pdbx_seq_one_letter_code
_entity_poly.pdbx_strand_id
1 'polypeptide(L)' 'MAGDKTKITFEIYTDSNEMLEKIRDQFNLPDTSKAPRCLLDFAASDGDWDNIFGEVRCRRCG' A
#
# COMPACT_ATOMS: atom_id res chain seq x y z
N MET A 1 12.39 -15.33 -4.88
CA MET A 1 13.32 -14.61 -5.77
C MET A 1 12.79 -13.20 -5.91
N ALA A 2 13.63 -12.17 -5.78
CA ALA A 2 13.15 -10.79 -5.98
C ALA A 2 12.83 -10.62 -7.46
N GLY A 3 11.54 -10.59 -7.81
CA GLY A 3 11.08 -10.30 -9.17
C GLY A 3 11.47 -8.89 -9.60
N ASP A 4 11.33 -8.62 -10.90
CA ASP A 4 11.61 -7.31 -11.47
C ASP A 4 10.75 -6.22 -10.81
N LYS A 5 11.40 -5.11 -10.44
CA LYS A 5 10.71 -3.95 -9.87
C LYS A 5 10.44 -2.92 -10.95
N THR A 6 9.17 -2.61 -11.17
CA THR A 6 8.78 -1.52 -12.07
C THR A 6 8.56 -0.24 -11.27
N LYS A 7 9.19 0.86 -11.70
CA LYS A 7 8.95 2.19 -11.11
C LYS A 7 7.70 2.80 -11.74
N ILE A 8 6.67 3.00 -10.92
CA ILE A 8 5.44 3.72 -11.28
C ILE A 8 5.30 4.97 -10.41
N THR A 9 4.71 6.02 -10.96
CA THR A 9 4.38 7.24 -10.22
C THR A 9 2.87 7.32 -10.09
N PHE A 10 2.38 7.52 -8.88
CA PHE A 10 0.97 7.74 -8.59
C PHE A 10 0.84 8.87 -7.57
N GLU A 11 -0.31 9.55 -7.58
CA GLU A 11 -0.65 10.55 -6.59
C GLU A 11 -1.51 9.91 -5.50
N ILE A 12 -1.15 10.15 -4.24
CA ILE A 12 -1.93 9.76 -3.07
C ILE A 12 -2.15 10.98 -2.20
N TYR A 13 -3.16 10.89 -1.34
CA TYR A 13 -3.39 11.92 -0.35
C TYR A 13 -2.25 11.97 0.68
N THR A 14 -1.98 13.16 1.21
CA THR A 14 -0.90 13.39 2.19
C THR A 14 -1.02 12.51 3.43
N ASP A 15 -2.23 12.31 3.94
CA ASP A 15 -2.52 11.43 5.08
C ASP A 15 -2.16 9.96 4.82
N SER A 16 -2.31 9.53 3.57
CA SER A 16 -1.92 8.19 3.13
C SER A 16 -0.40 8.06 3.08
N ASN A 17 0.32 9.09 2.64
CA ASN A 17 1.79 9.09 2.70
C ASN A 17 2.31 9.08 4.14
N GLU A 18 1.73 9.90 5.03
CA GLU A 18 2.06 9.89 6.46
C GLU A 18 1.81 8.53 7.11
N MET A 19 0.73 7.84 6.72
CA MET A 19 0.47 6.46 7.16
C MET A 19 1.59 5.51 6.72
N LEU A 20 2.04 5.59 5.46
CA LEU A 20 3.11 4.73 4.95
C LEU A 20 4.44 5.00 5.65
N GLU A 21 4.75 6.25 6.00
CA GLU A 21 5.93 6.62 6.78
C GLU A 21 5.87 6.06 8.21
N LYS A 22 4.71 6.16 8.87
CA LYS A 22 4.51 5.54 10.20
C LYS A 22 4.70 4.02 10.15
N ILE A 23 4.19 3.35 9.11
CA ILE A 23 4.39 1.91 8.92
C ILE A 23 5.88 1.60 8.73
N ARG A 24 6.58 2.40 7.91
CA ARG A 24 8.04 2.25 7.73
C ARG A 24 8.76 2.30 9.08
N ASP A 25 8.47 3.30 9.90
CA ASP A 25 9.17 3.50 11.17
C ASP A 25 8.80 2.43 12.20
N GLN A 26 7.52 2.09 12.32
CA GLN A 26 7.02 1.07 13.24
C GLN A 26 7.62 -0.32 12.98
N PHE A 27 7.78 -0.68 11.71
CA PHE A 27 8.29 -1.99 11.30
C PHE A 27 9.75 -1.96 10.84
N ASN A 28 10.44 -0.82 11.02
CA ASN A 28 11.84 -0.59 10.63
C ASN A 28 12.13 -1.02 9.18
N LEU A 29 11.26 -0.60 8.25
CA LEU A 29 11.41 -0.91 6.83
C LEU A 29 12.53 -0.05 6.22
N PRO A 30 13.27 -0.57 5.23
CA PRO A 30 14.42 0.13 4.64
C PRO A 30 14.04 1.44 3.93
N ASP A 31 12.82 1.53 3.42
CA ASP A 31 12.33 2.68 2.67
C ASP A 31 10.79 2.73 2.69
N THR A 32 10.21 3.92 2.55
CA THR A 32 8.75 4.10 2.56
C THR A 32 8.07 3.32 1.41
N SER A 33 8.75 3.14 0.27
CA SER A 33 8.20 2.36 -0.86
C SER A 33 8.12 0.86 -0.58
N LYS A 34 8.72 0.36 0.52
CA LYS A 34 8.57 -1.03 0.95
C LYS A 34 7.22 -1.28 1.61
N ALA A 35 6.65 -0.29 2.30
CA ALA A 35 5.33 -0.40 2.91
C ALA A 35 4.22 -0.74 1.90
N PRO A 36 4.02 0.03 0.80
CA PRO A 36 2.99 -0.31 -0.18
C PRO A 36 3.30 -1.62 -0.91
N ARG A 37 4.56 -1.98 -1.13
CA ARG A 37 4.93 -3.30 -1.69
C ARG A 37 4.44 -4.45 -0.81
N CYS A 38 4.66 -4.37 0.51
CA CYS A 38 4.16 -5.39 1.44
C CYS A 38 2.63 -5.45 1.47
N LEU A 39 1.95 -4.30 1.39
CA LEU A 39 0.49 -4.24 1.30
C LEU A 39 -0.03 -4.91 0.02
N LEU A 40 0.61 -4.64 -1.12
CA LEU A 40 0.27 -5.25 -2.41
C LEU A 40 0.53 -6.76 -2.39
N ASP A 41 1.65 -7.20 -1.83
CA ASP A 41 1.98 -8.63 -1.70
C ASP A 41 0.93 -9.35 -0.84
N PHE A 42 0.53 -8.76 0.29
CA PHE A 42 -0.55 -9.30 1.14
C PHE A 42 -1.88 -9.34 0.38
N ALA A 43 -2.26 -8.24 -0.27
CA ALA A 43 -3.50 -8.19 -1.05
C ALA A 43 -3.52 -9.23 -2.18
N ALA A 44 -2.38 -9.53 -2.80
CA ALA A 44 -2.27 -10.50 -3.89
C ALA A 44 -2.25 -11.97 -3.44
N SER A 45 -1.86 -12.25 -2.19
CA SER A 45 -1.70 -13.62 -1.67
C SER A 45 -2.83 -14.03 -0.74
N ASP A 46 -3.03 -13.27 0.34
CA ASP A 46 -3.96 -13.57 1.42
C ASP A 46 -5.19 -12.63 1.44
N GLY A 47 -5.17 -11.57 0.62
CA GLY A 47 -6.21 -10.55 0.59
C GLY A 47 -7.50 -11.02 -0.04
N ASP A 48 -8.62 -10.72 0.61
CA ASP A 48 -9.96 -10.88 0.05
C ASP A 48 -10.31 -9.67 -0.83
N TRP A 49 -10.28 -9.85 -2.16
CA TRP A 49 -10.53 -8.78 -3.13
C TRP A 49 -11.97 -8.29 -3.12
N ASP A 50 -12.95 -9.15 -2.85
CA ASP A 50 -14.34 -8.75 -2.71
C ASP A 50 -14.52 -7.83 -1.51
N ASN A 51 -13.83 -8.14 -0.41
CA ASN A 51 -13.78 -7.26 0.75
C ASN A 51 -13.01 -5.96 0.43
N ILE A 52 -11.85 -6.03 -0.21
CA ILE A 52 -11.00 -4.85 -0.47
C ILE A 52 -11.66 -3.86 -1.44
N PHE A 53 -12.30 -4.35 -2.51
CA PHE A 53 -12.81 -3.53 -3.62
C PHE A 53 -14.33 -3.55 -3.80
N GLY A 54 -15.06 -4.46 -3.15
CA GLY A 54 -16.52 -4.58 -3.28
C GLY A 54 -17.31 -3.46 -2.60
N GLU A 55 -16.66 -2.61 -1.81
CA GLU A 55 -17.26 -1.43 -1.19
C GLU A 55 -16.51 -0.15 -1.56
N VAL A 56 -17.22 0.98 -1.64
CA VAL A 56 -16.59 2.29 -1.81
C VAL A 56 -15.89 2.68 -0.50
N ARG A 57 -14.58 2.46 -0.44
CA ARG A 57 -13.74 2.77 0.73
C ARG A 57 -12.96 4.07 0.63
N CYS A 58 -12.98 4.71 -0.53
CA CYS A 58 -12.41 6.04 -0.67
C CYS A 58 -13.21 7.01 0.22
N ARG A 59 -12.63 7.43 1.34
CA ARG A 59 -13.27 8.37 2.30
C ARG A 59 -13.58 9.75 1.71
N ARG A 60 -13.14 10.01 0.48
CA ARG A 60 -13.26 11.29 -0.24
C ARG A 60 -14.00 11.17 -1.57
N CYS A 61 -14.32 9.95 -1.99
CA CYS A 61 -15.06 9.66 -3.21
C CYS A 61 -16.39 9.08 -2.74
N GLY A 62 -17.46 9.86 -2.86
CA GLY A 62 -18.83 9.41 -2.63
C GLY A 62 -19.53 9.16 -3.96
#